data_AF-A0A9C9XAM7-F1
#
_entry.id   AF-A0A9C9XAM7-F1
#
_cell.length_a   1.000
_cell.length_b   1.000
_cell.length_c   1.000
_cell.angle_alpha   90.00
_cell.angle_beta   90.00
_cell.angle_gamma   90.00
#
_symmetry.space_group_name_H-M   'P 1'
#
loop_
_entity.id
_entity.type
_entity.pdbx_description
1 polymer ?
#
loop_
_entity_poly.entity_id
_entity_poly.type
_entity_poly.pdbx_seq_one_letter_code
_entity_poly.pdbx_strand_id
1 'polypeptide(L)' 'LSGPAVDNINASQLDELVVTDTIPLSPAARECSRIRQLSIAELLAETMRRISNEESVSSLFVD' A
#
# COMPACT_ATOMS: atom_id res chain seq x y z
N LEU A 1 -10.29 0.79 -3.02
CA LEU A 1 -11.19 -0.29 -3.47
C LEU A 1 -12.60 0.27 -3.54
N SER A 2 -13.17 0.39 -4.73
CA SER A 2 -14.46 1.07 -4.98
C SER A 2 -15.54 0.08 -5.40
N GLY A 3 -16.81 0.49 -5.24
CA GLY A 3 -17.97 -0.29 -5.66
C GLY A 3 -17.93 -1.74 -5.11
N PRO A 4 -18.15 -2.76 -5.95
CA PRO A 4 -18.21 -4.16 -5.53
C PRO A 4 -16.84 -4.81 -5.32
N ALA A 5 -15.73 -4.04 -5.25
CA ALA A 5 -14.38 -4.60 -5.23
C ALA A 5 -14.14 -5.59 -4.07
N VAL A 6 -14.63 -5.28 -2.87
CA VAL A 6 -14.47 -6.16 -1.70
C VAL A 6 -15.23 -7.48 -1.88
N ASP A 7 -16.45 -7.43 -2.41
CA ASP A 7 -17.26 -8.62 -2.69
C ASP A 7 -16.60 -9.49 -3.75
N ASN A 8 -16.06 -8.88 -4.81
CA ASN A 8 -15.33 -9.58 -5.85
C ASN A 8 -14.09 -10.28 -5.30
N ILE A 9 -13.34 -9.64 -4.40
CA ILE A 9 -12.14 -10.23 -3.78
C ILE A 9 -12.54 -11.43 -2.91
N ASN A 10 -13.61 -11.31 -2.12
CA ASN A 10 -14.12 -12.40 -1.29
C ASN A 10 -14.63 -13.59 -2.13
N ALA A 11 -15.28 -13.33 -3.27
CA ALA A 11 -15.77 -14.36 -4.18
C ALA A 11 -14.70 -14.93 -5.12
N SER A 12 -13.50 -14.33 -5.16
CA SER A 12 -12.42 -14.74 -6.06
C SER A 12 -11.69 -16.00 -5.58
N GLN A 13 -10.78 -16.49 -6.42
CA GLN A 13 -9.81 -17.55 -6.09
C GLN A 13 -8.49 -16.97 -5.53
N LEU A 14 -8.44 -15.67 -5.20
CA LEU A 14 -7.23 -15.06 -4.64
C LEU A 14 -6.98 -15.56 -3.21
N ASP A 15 -5.74 -15.97 -2.96
CA ASP A 15 -5.27 -16.26 -1.61
C ASP A 15 -5.10 -14.97 -0.80
N GLU A 16 -4.49 -13.95 -1.40
CA GLU A 16 -4.20 -12.66 -0.76
C GLU A 16 -4.10 -11.52 -1.77
N LEU A 17 -4.60 -10.34 -1.39
CA LEU A 17 -4.39 -9.07 -2.08
C LEU A 17 -3.57 -8.14 -1.18
N VAL A 18 -2.33 -7.85 -1.59
CA VAL A 18 -1.45 -6.93 -0.87
C VAL A 18 -1.55 -5.53 -1.47
N VAL A 19 -1.79 -4.53 -0.64
CA VAL A 19 -1.91 -3.11 -1.04
C VAL A 19 -1.10 -2.23 -0.12
N THR A 20 -0.73 -1.03 -0.58
CA THR A 20 -0.10 -0.01 0.27
C THR A 20 -1.14 0.82 1.02
N ASP A 21 -0.71 1.54 2.05
CA ASP A 21 -1.52 2.50 2.83
C ASP A 21 -1.61 3.91 2.23
N THR A 22 -1.28 4.05 0.94
CA THR A 22 -1.39 5.31 0.17
C THR A 22 -2.79 5.91 0.16
N ILE A 23 -3.82 5.06 0.23
CA ILE A 23 -5.22 5.47 0.37
C ILE A 23 -5.82 4.69 1.55
N PRO A 24 -6.48 5.36 2.50
CA PRO A 24 -7.14 4.67 3.60
C PRO A 24 -8.16 3.64 3.11
N LEU A 25 -8.10 2.42 3.62
CA LEU A 25 -9.10 1.40 3.34
C LEU A 25 -10.44 1.78 4.00
N SER A 26 -11.52 1.53 3.26
CA SER A 26 -12.88 1.57 3.80
C SER A 26 -13.05 0.50 4.90
N PRO A 27 -14.03 0.65 5.82
CA PRO A 27 -14.28 -0.32 6.87
C PRO A 27 -14.42 -1.76 6.34
N ALA A 28 -15.23 -1.94 5.28
CA ALA A 28 -15.42 -3.26 4.66
C ALA A 28 -14.12 -3.87 4.11
N ALA A 29 -13.22 -3.05 3.55
CA ALA A 29 -11.93 -3.52 3.07
C ALA A 29 -10.95 -3.85 4.20
N ARG A 30 -11.05 -3.18 5.36
CA ARG A 30 -10.25 -3.49 6.55
C ARG A 30 -10.68 -4.80 7.22
N GLU A 31 -11.96 -5.17 7.08
CA GLU A 31 -12.53 -6.41 7.63
C GLU A 31 -12.32 -7.62 6.71
N CYS A 32 -11.93 -7.41 5.46
CA CYS A 32 -11.66 -8.49 4.51
C CYS A 32 -10.33 -9.18 4.84
N SER A 33 -10.38 -10.43 5.31
CA SER A 33 -9.20 -11.21 5.71
C SER A 33 -8.21 -11.49 4.58
N ARG A 34 -8.63 -11.36 3.31
CA ARG A 34 -7.77 -11.53 2.14
C ARG A 34 -7.00 -10.28 1.77
N ILE A 35 -7.29 -9.13 2.38
CA ILE A 35 -6.61 -7.87 2.07
C ILE A 35 -5.56 -7.60 3.16
N ARG A 36 -4.29 -7.54 2.76
CA ARG A 36 -3.21 -7.10 3.63
C ARG A 36 -2.71 -5.73 3.21
N GLN A 37 -2.74 -4.79 4.14
CA GLN A 37 -2.21 -3.45 3.93
C GLN A 37 -0.77 -3.35 4.44
N LEU A 38 0.12 -2.79 3.62
CA LEU A 38 1.50 -2.49 3.95
C LEU A 38 1.71 -0.99 4.05
N SER A 39 2.45 -0.56 5.06
CA SER A 39 2.82 0.85 5.16
C SER A 39 3.99 1.18 4.26
N ILE A 40 3.91 2.31 3.56
CA ILE A 40 5.05 2.91 2.84
C ILE A 40 5.56 4.20 3.49
N ALA A 41 5.15 4.47 4.74
CA ALA A 41 5.50 5.70 5.44
C ALA A 41 7.02 5.90 5.55
N GLU A 42 7.78 4.84 5.82
CA GLU A 42 9.25 4.89 5.91
C GLU A 42 9.89 5.32 4.58
N LEU A 43 9.48 4.71 3.47
CA LEU A 43 9.98 5.06 2.13
C LEU A 43 9.68 6.52 1.79
N LEU A 44 8.46 6.99 2.10
CA LEU A 44 8.08 8.38 1.88
C LEU A 44 8.88 9.36 2.77
N ALA A 45 9.06 9.02 4.05
CA ALA A 45 9.83 9.82 4.99
C ALA A 45 11.29 9.97 4.54
N GLU A 46 11.90 8.87 4.14
CA GLU A 46 13.28 8.87 3.67
C GLU A 46 13.45 9.61 2.34
N THR A 47 12.46 9.50 1.44
CA THR A 47 12.42 10.28 0.21
C THR A 47 12.41 11.79 0.51
N MET A 48 11.56 12.24 1.44
CA MET A 48 11.50 13.65 1.85
C MET A 48 12.81 14.12 2.49
N ARG A 49 13.41 13.29 3.36
CA ARG A 49 14.71 13.59 3.99
C ARG A 49 15.81 13.79 2.95
N ARG A 50 15.88 12.92 1.94
CA ARG A 50 16.89 13.01 0.88
C ARG A 50 16.71 14.23 0.00
N ILE A 51 15.47 14.56 -0.36
CA ILE A 51 15.17 15.81 -1.10
C ILE A 51 15.63 17.03 -0.28
N SER A 52 15.34 17.05 1.02
CA SER A 52 15.76 18.14 1.91
C SER A 52 17.28 18.26 2.06
N ASN A 53 18.00 17.15 1.93
CA ASN A 53 19.46 17.09 2.08
C ASN A 53 20.22 17.11 0.73
N GLU A 54 19.51 17.28 -0.40
CA GLU A 54 20.09 17.19 -1.75
C GLU A 54 20.79 15.85 -2.03
N GLU A 55 20.34 14.79 -1.35
CA GLU A 55 20.82 13.43 -1.52
C GLU A 55 20.06 12.72 -2.65
N SER A 56 20.72 11.74 -3.29
CA SER A 56 20.08 10.98 -4.37
C SER A 56 18.92 10.12 -3.88
N VAL A 57 17.72 10.39 -4.40
CA VAL A 57 16.52 9.55 -4.22
C VAL A 57 16.63 8.23 -4.99
N SER A 58 17.37 8.19 -6.11
CA SER A 58 17.47 6.95 -6.91
C SER A 58 18.13 5.80 -6.15
N SER A 59 18.93 6.12 -5.13
CA SER A 59 19.55 5.10 -4.26
C SER A 59 18.59 4.50 -3.21
N LEU A 60 17.30 4.84 -3.23
CA LEU A 60 16.25 4.08 -2.52
C LEU A 60 15.71 2.91 -3.33
N PHE A 61 16.01 2.85 -4.63
CA PHE A 61 15.49 1.87 -5.57
C PHE A 61 16.60 0.98 -6.13
N VAL A 62 17.66 0.76 -5.35
CA VAL A 62 18.76 -0.13 -5.75
C VAL A 62 18.32 -1.57 -5.51
N ASP A 63 18.28 -2.35 -6.58
CA ASP A 63 18.20 -3.82 -6.54
C ASP A 63 19.49 -4.41 -5.94
#